data_AF-A0A2X2YDF6-F1
#
_entry.id   AF-A0A2X2YDF6-F1
#
_cell.length_a   1.000
_cell.length_b   1.000
_cell.length_c   1.000
_cell.angle_alpha   90.00
_cell.angle_beta   90.00
_cell.angle_gamma   90.00
#
_symmetry.space_group_name_H-M   'P 1'
#
loop_
_entity.id
_entity.type
_entity.pdbx_description
1 polymer ?
#
loop_
_entity_poly.entity_id
_entity_poly.type
_entity_poly.pdbx_seq_one_letter_code
_entity_poly.pdbx_strand_id
1 'polypeptide(L)' 'MFRMKRLNVERVVDNEHSKEILEGQGYTVIEDNCDPLENADYDALKVEDLKALAAEKGIEVPSKTKKEDIIQLIKDSE' A
#
# COMPACT_ATOMS: atom_id res chain seq x y z
N MET A 1 -20.55 3.59 5.81
CA MET A 1 -20.17 2.17 6.00
C MET A 1 -18.68 2.07 6.25
N PHE A 2 -18.29 1.66 7.45
CA PHE A 2 -16.94 1.38 7.91
C PHE A 2 -16.74 -0.13 7.94
N ARG A 3 -15.68 -0.62 7.29
CA ARG A 3 -15.24 -2.01 7.44
C ARG A 3 -14.17 -2.06 8.52
N MET A 4 -14.23 -3.06 9.38
CA MET A 4 -13.35 -3.19 10.54
C MET A 4 -12.86 -4.63 10.65
N LYS A 5 -11.56 -4.82 10.90
CA LYS A 5 -10.95 -6.16 11.02
C LYS A 5 -10.37 -6.39 12.40
N ARG A 6 -10.50 -7.62 12.89
CA ARG A 6 -9.71 -8.12 14.01
C ARG A 6 -9.39 -9.59 13.76
N LEU A 7 -8.11 -9.93 13.72
CA LEU A 7 -7.64 -11.28 13.39
C LEU A 7 -8.23 -11.75 12.05
N ASN A 8 -9.03 -12.82 12.08
CA ASN A 8 -9.71 -13.40 10.91
C ASN A 8 -11.21 -13.06 10.84
N VAL A 9 -11.65 -12.01 11.55
CA VAL A 9 -13.04 -11.55 11.58
C VAL A 9 -13.12 -10.16 10.98
N GLU A 10 -14.01 -10.00 10.01
CA GLU A 10 -14.40 -8.72 9.42
C GLU A 10 -15.80 -8.33 9.87
N ARG A 11 -15.99 -7.05 10.17
CA ARG A 11 -17.28 -6.47 10.55
C ARG A 11 -17.53 -5.21 9.75
N VAL A 12 -18.73 -5.11 9.19
CA VAL A 12 -19.15 -3.94 8.42
C VAL A 12 -20.20 -3.19 9.22
N VAL A 13 -20.00 -1.87 9.38
CA VAL A 13 -20.73 -1.04 10.34
C VAL A 13 -21.04 0.31 9.73
N ASP A 14 -22.29 0.75 9.78
CA ASP A 14 -22.68 2.04 9.17
C ASP A 14 -22.62 3.23 10.12
N ASN A 15 -22.49 2.97 11.42
CA ASN A 15 -22.65 3.98 12.47
C ASN A 15 -21.33 4.31 13.16
N GLU A 16 -21.06 5.59 13.41
CA GLU A 16 -19.82 6.07 14.05
C GLU A 16 -19.68 5.57 15.50
N HIS A 17 -20.78 5.48 16.24
CA HIS A 17 -20.75 4.97 17.61
C HIS A 17 -20.29 3.50 17.69
N SER A 18 -20.75 2.68 16.74
CA SER A 18 -20.36 1.27 16.66
C SER A 18 -18.91 1.10 16.20
N LYS A 19 -18.38 2.05 15.42
CA LYS A 19 -16.96 2.13 15.05
C LYS A 19 -16.09 2.34 16.30
N GLU A 20 -16.39 3.35 17.12
CA GLU A 20 -15.61 3.68 18.33
C GLU A 20 -15.56 2.50 19.33
N ILE A 21 -16.69 1.81 19.52
CA ILE A 21 -16.75 0.61 20.37
C ILE A 21 -15.83 -0.50 19.83
N LEU A 22 -15.82 -0.71 18.52
CA LEU A 22 -14.98 -1.71 17.88
C LEU A 22 -13.50 -1.32 17.91
N GLU A 23 -13.18 -0.03 17.75
CA GLU A 23 -11.82 0.50 17.93
C GLU A 23 -11.31 0.21 19.36
N GLY A 24 -12.14 0.44 20.38
CA GLY A 24 -11.82 0.09 21.78
C GLY A 24 -11.67 -1.42 22.03
N GLN A 25 -12.26 -2.27 21.19
CA GLN A 25 -12.10 -3.73 21.23
C GLN A 25 -10.88 -4.24 20.44
N GLY A 26 -10.09 -3.32 19.85
CA GLY A 26 -8.92 -3.64 19.04
C GLY A 26 -9.26 -4.07 17.60
N TYR A 27 -10.41 -3.65 17.07
CA TYR A 27 -10.65 -3.69 15.64
C TYR A 27 -9.99 -2.49 14.97
N THR A 28 -9.29 -2.73 13.87
CA THR A 28 -8.75 -1.68 13.03
C THR A 28 -9.73 -1.37 11.91
N VAL A 29 -9.90 -0.10 11.59
CA VAL A 29 -10.66 0.31 10.41
C VAL A 29 -9.90 -0.19 9.19
N ILE A 30 -10.56 -1.04 8.41
CA ILE A 30 -10.13 -1.35 7.05
C ILE A 30 -10.67 -0.18 6.24
N GLU A 31 -9.83 0.81 6.02
CA GLU A 31 -10.06 1.67 4.88
C GLU A 31 -9.92 0.75 3.67
N ASP A 32 -11.01 0.53 2.94
CA ASP A 32 -10.96 0.12 1.54
C ASP A 32 -10.30 1.26 0.74
N ASN A 33 -9.11 1.69 1.15
CA ASN A 33 -8.11 2.21 0.24
C ASN A 33 -7.70 1.00 -0.58
N CYS A 34 -8.52 0.72 -1.59
CA CYS A 34 -8.12 0.10 -2.82
C CYS A 34 -7.17 1.06 -3.56
N ASP A 35 -6.09 1.45 -2.90
CA ASP A 35 -4.90 1.98 -3.51
C ASP A 35 -3.81 0.94 -3.27
N PRO A 36 -3.68 -0.05 -4.16
CA PRO A 36 -2.42 -0.76 -4.34
C PRO A 36 -1.26 0.18 -4.74
N LEU A 37 -1.45 1.51 -4.67
CA LEU A 37 -0.50 2.54 -5.06
C LEU A 37 0.25 3.15 -3.86
N GLU A 38 -0.38 3.31 -2.68
CA GLU A 38 0.32 3.92 -1.52
C GLU A 38 1.29 2.95 -0.82
N ASN A 39 1.03 1.65 -0.93
CA ASN A 39 1.99 0.58 -0.65
C ASN A 39 1.94 -0.44 -1.79
N ALA A 40 2.18 0.02 -3.03
CA ALA A 40 2.94 -0.85 -3.90
C ALA A 40 4.22 -1.15 -3.12
N ASP A 41 4.28 -2.32 -2.47
CA ASP A 41 5.52 -2.88 -1.95
C ASP A 41 6.41 -3.09 -3.17
N TYR A 42 6.98 -2.00 -3.66
CA TYR A 42 8.10 -2.02 -4.56
C TYR A 42 9.25 -2.78 -3.89
N ASP A 43 9.24 -2.91 -2.55
CA ASP A 43 10.11 -3.82 -1.82
C ASP A 43 9.74 -5.32 -1.94
N ALA A 44 8.51 -5.66 -2.32
CA ALA A 44 8.18 -7.04 -2.71
C ALA A 44 8.54 -7.35 -4.17
N LEU A 45 8.65 -6.32 -5.02
CA LEU A 45 9.05 -6.46 -6.42
C LEU A 45 10.56 -6.72 -6.56
N LYS A 46 10.91 -7.60 -7.51
CA LYS A 46 12.32 -7.82 -7.84
C LYS A 46 12.89 -6.57 -8.49
N VAL A 47 14.19 -6.36 -8.31
CA VAL A 47 14.94 -5.30 -9.00
C VAL A 47 14.77 -5.31 -10.52
N GLU A 48 14.47 -6.47 -11.11
CA GLU A 48 14.15 -6.60 -12.53
C GLU A 48 12.81 -5.96 -12.89
N ASP A 49 11.74 -6.28 -12.15
CA ASP A 49 10.41 -5.69 -12.35
C ASP A 49 10.41 -4.17 -12.05
N LEU A 50 11.17 -3.73 -11.03
CA LEU A 50 11.34 -2.31 -10.73
C LEU A 50 12.05 -1.56 -11.87
N LYS A 51 13.09 -2.16 -12.46
CA LYS A 51 13.75 -1.57 -13.63
C LYS A 51 12.83 -1.52 -14.84
N ALA A 52 12.00 -2.55 -15.05
CA ALA A 52 11.03 -2.57 -16.14
C ALA A 52 9.99 -1.45 -15.97
N LEU A 53 9.45 -1.27 -14.76
CA LEU A 53 8.51 -0.19 -14.43
C LEU A 53 9.13 1.19 -14.62
N ALA A 54 10.36 1.39 -14.14
CA ALA A 54 11.07 2.65 -14.32
C ALA A 54 11.36 2.94 -15.80
N ALA A 55 11.78 1.95 -16.57
CA ALA A 55 12.01 2.08 -18.02
C ALA A 55 10.71 2.39 -18.78
N GLU A 56 9.59 1.76 -18.39
CA GLU A 56 8.26 2.05 -18.96
C GLU A 56 7.82 3.48 -18.65
N LYS A 57 8.15 4.00 -17.47
CA LYS A 57 7.95 5.41 -17.09
C LYS A 57 8.97 6.37 -17.72
N GLY A 58 9.95 5.88 -18.48
CA GLY A 58 10.99 6.69 -19.14
C GLY A 58 12.16 7.11 -18.22
N ILE A 59 12.29 6.47 -17.06
CA ILE A 59 13.36 6.69 -16.09
C ILE A 59 14.50 5.71 -16.40
N GLU A 60 15.62 6.22 -16.89
CA GLU A 60 16.82 5.40 -17.08
C GLU A 60 17.42 5.01 -15.73
N VAL A 61 17.26 3.75 -15.35
CA VAL A 61 17.84 3.21 -14.12
C VAL A 61 19.21 2.59 -14.40
N PRO A 62 20.32 3.17 -13.90
CA PRO A 62 21.63 2.55 -14.01
C PRO A 62 21.63 1.16 -13.36
N SER A 63 22.30 0.19 -13.98
CA SER A 63 22.32 -1.17 -13.42
C SER A 63 23.00 -1.32 -12.04
N LYS A 64 23.64 -0.27 -11.54
CA LYS A 64 24.27 -0.19 -10.21
C LYS A 64 23.40 0.50 -9.15
N THR A 65 22.21 0.97 -9.49
CA THR A 65 21.32 1.67 -8.57
C THR A 65 20.70 0.70 -7.58
N LYS A 66 20.70 1.06 -6.30
CA LYS A 66 20.12 0.25 -5.23
C LYS A 66 18.62 0.15 -5.43
N LYS A 67 18.05 -0.99 -5.10
CA LYS A 67 16.60 -1.23 -5.14
C LYS A 67 15.81 -0.04 -4.58
N GLU A 68 16.13 0.40 -3.37
CA GLU A 68 15.50 1.53 -2.68
C GLU A 68 15.50 2.83 -3.51
N ASP A 69 16.59 3.10 -4.23
CA ASP A 69 16.76 4.31 -5.04
C ASP A 69 15.93 4.23 -6.33
N ILE A 70 15.76 3.02 -6.91
CA ILE A 70 14.83 2.77 -8.02
C ILE A 70 13.38 3.01 -7.58
N ILE A 71 13.02 2.52 -6.39
CA ILE A 71 11.70 2.69 -5.81
C ILE A 71 11.41 4.17 -5.61
N GLN A 72 12.37 4.90 -5.05
CA GLN A 72 12.24 6.33 -4.81
C GLN A 72 12.08 7.12 -6.11
N LEU A 73 12.83 6.79 -7.16
CA LEU A 73 12.70 7.42 -8.49
C LEU A 73 11.33 7.17 -9.12
N ILE A 74 10.78 5.96 -8.98
CA ILE A 74 9.44 5.63 -9.50
C ILE A 74 8.36 6.40 -8.72
N LYS A 75 8.53 6.52 -7.39
CA LYS A 75 7.58 7.19 -6.50
C LYS A 75 7.61 8.72 -6.61
N ASP A 76 8.77 9.30 -6.93
CA ASP A 76 8.95 10.74 -7.15
C ASP A 76 8.42 11.21 -8.51
N SER A 77 8.31 10.28 -9.47
CA SER A 77 7.79 10.54 -10.82
C SER A 77 6.26 10.37 -10.95
N GLU A 78 5.55 10.14 -9.84
CA GLU A 78 4.09 10.08 -9.74
C GLU A 78 3.51 11.42 -9.23
#